data_AF-X6LN81-F1
#
_entry.id   AF-X6LN81-F1
#
_cell.length_a   1.000
_cell.length_b   1.000
_cell.length_c   1.000
_cell.angle_alpha   90.00
_cell.angle_beta   90.00
_cell.angle_gamma   90.00
#
_symmetry.space_group_name_H-M   'P 1'
#
loop_
_entity.id
_entity.type
_entity.pdbx_description
1 polymer ?
#
loop_
_entity_poly.entity_id
_entity_poly.type
_entity_poly.pdbx_seq_one_letter_code
_entity_poly.pdbx_strand_id
1 'polypeptide(L)'
;MRGHFIDGTDELIFFECELDKCKPAIPSKVNDSDVLLHDIYKLLPHYPIIQVLWKIKHAIFMVPYKRTIGIERSNLPKNVSFQDISSNQKTKFNPLLYECDIHKLKLIEDTVNKKLTRSNTLQKLLHEVIKNGYLCDLVTIQYTSEKEKDKLCEKIKKQINYKEKDENGELKLNESILTILKELKILYHDDIHKQMGYPLQLYHICAILLYCGKPCNEKFSYDQILFRHHNWPFLDYYLYNAIEILHLHERREESEMELYCGLKNVRLENISEIKSGFFISH
;
A
#
# COMPACT_ATOMS: atom_id res chain seq x y z
N MET A 1 -1.23 26.43 -14.58
CA MET A 1 -0.10 25.75 -15.26
C MET A 1 1.25 26.25 -14.72
N ARG A 2 1.47 26.20 -13.39
CA ARG A 2 2.76 26.53 -12.71
C ARG A 2 3.04 25.71 -11.45
N GLY A 3 2.11 24.87 -10.98
CA GLY A 3 2.31 24.01 -9.81
C GLY A 3 3.08 22.71 -10.09
N HIS A 4 3.29 22.37 -11.37
CA HIS A 4 3.87 21.09 -11.79
C HIS A 4 5.38 20.92 -11.49
N PHE A 5 6.09 22.00 -11.14
CA PHE A 5 7.54 21.96 -10.92
C PHE A 5 7.97 21.99 -9.45
N ILE A 6 7.03 22.03 -8.50
CA ILE A 6 7.36 22.00 -7.06
C ILE A 6 7.92 20.63 -6.67
N ASP A 7 7.44 19.55 -7.30
CA ASP A 7 7.74 18.17 -6.89
C ASP A 7 9.05 17.60 -7.48
N GLY A 8 9.81 18.41 -8.23
CA GLY A 8 11.09 18.00 -8.83
C GLY A 8 12.33 18.60 -8.18
N THR A 9 12.18 19.59 -7.30
CA THR A 9 13.31 20.32 -6.69
C THR A 9 13.93 19.56 -5.52
N ASP A 10 15.23 19.72 -5.26
CA ASP A 10 15.93 19.13 -4.10
C ASP A 10 15.62 19.92 -2.80
N GLU A 11 14.33 20.16 -2.51
CA GLU A 11 13.90 21.20 -1.56
C GLU A 11 12.79 20.77 -0.58
N LEU A 12 12.56 21.64 0.40
CA LEU A 12 11.49 21.57 1.39
C LEU A 12 10.14 21.80 0.71
N ILE A 13 9.32 20.77 0.61
CA ILE A 13 7.99 20.79 -0.04
C ILE A 13 6.96 21.46 0.87
N PHE A 14 6.99 21.10 2.15
CA PHE A 14 6.06 21.60 3.15
C PHE A 14 6.76 21.79 4.48
N PHE A 15 6.46 22.89 5.17
CA PHE A 15 7.03 23.21 6.46
C PHE A 15 5.99 23.91 7.33
N GLU A 16 5.68 23.30 8.46
CA GLU A 16 4.81 23.88 9.47
C GLU A 16 5.55 23.96 10.79
N CYS A 17 5.57 25.16 11.38
CA CYS A 17 6.26 25.44 12.63
C CYS A 17 5.28 26.03 13.64
N GLU A 18 5.35 25.56 14.90
CA GLU A 18 4.61 26.16 16.01
C GLU A 18 5.36 27.42 16.47
N LEU A 19 5.12 28.54 15.78
CA LEU A 19 5.84 29.80 15.99
C LEU A 19 5.80 30.31 17.44
N ASP A 20 4.68 30.05 18.12
CA ASP A 20 4.42 30.38 19.53
C ASP A 20 5.30 29.57 20.50
N LYS A 21 5.78 28.40 20.07
CA LYS A 21 6.63 27.51 20.89
C LYS A 21 8.11 27.59 20.50
N CYS A 22 8.46 28.38 19.49
CA CYS A 22 9.84 28.70 19.18
C CYS A 22 10.43 29.63 20.23
N LYS A 23 11.75 29.54 20.44
CA LYS A 23 12.49 30.42 21.35
C LYS A 23 13.72 30.98 20.65
N PRO A 24 13.86 32.30 20.49
CA PRO A 24 12.86 33.34 20.74
C PRO A 24 11.61 33.17 19.86
N ALA A 25 10.44 33.57 20.36
CA ALA A 25 9.17 33.39 19.67
C ALA A 25 9.16 34.14 18.34
N ILE A 26 8.64 33.49 17.29
CA ILE A 26 8.53 34.10 15.96
C ILE A 26 7.16 34.79 15.88
N PRO A 27 7.09 36.08 15.50
CA PRO A 27 5.80 36.76 15.37
C PRO A 27 4.93 36.09 14.31
N SER A 28 3.66 35.84 14.62
CA SER A 28 2.69 35.22 13.69
C SER A 28 2.39 36.05 12.43
N LYS A 29 2.79 37.33 12.42
CA LYS A 29 2.65 38.25 11.27
C LYS A 29 3.66 38.01 10.14
N VAL A 30 4.59 37.07 10.31
CA VAL A 30 5.65 36.74 9.34
C VAL A 30 5.14 35.79 8.23
N ASN A 31 3.91 35.27 8.35
CA ASN A 31 3.46 34.05 7.67
C ASN A 31 3.27 34.08 6.15
N ASP A 32 3.40 35.21 5.45
CA ASP A 32 3.03 35.29 4.01
C ASP A 32 4.19 35.68 3.07
N SER A 33 5.44 35.74 3.55
CA SER A 33 6.59 36.08 2.70
C SER A 33 7.85 35.31 3.09
N ASP A 34 8.77 35.14 2.14
CA ASP A 34 10.10 34.54 2.32
C ASP A 34 11.00 35.40 3.23
N VAL A 35 10.63 35.53 4.50
CA VAL A 35 11.36 36.34 5.48
C VAL A 35 12.58 35.56 5.96
N LEU A 36 13.76 36.14 5.78
CA LEU A 36 15.00 35.54 6.26
C LEU A 36 15.04 35.54 7.79
N LEU A 37 15.62 34.50 8.37
CA LEU A 37 15.82 34.42 9.83
C LEU A 37 16.65 35.55 10.39
N HIS A 38 17.56 36.07 9.58
CA HIS A 38 18.28 37.30 9.88
C HIS A 38 17.32 38.44 10.21
N ASP A 39 16.28 38.65 9.41
CA ASP A 39 15.34 39.76 9.60
C ASP A 39 14.46 39.59 10.84
N ILE A 40 14.16 38.34 11.22
CA ILE A 40 13.40 38.02 12.43
C ILE A 40 14.25 38.30 13.69
N TYR A 41 15.53 37.93 13.65
CA TYR A 41 16.36 37.88 14.85
C TYR A 41 17.38 39.01 15.00
N LYS A 42 17.65 39.82 13.96
CA LYS A 42 18.68 40.89 13.99
C LYS A 42 18.47 41.96 15.06
N LEU A 43 17.23 42.12 15.54
CA LEU A 43 16.89 43.09 16.59
C LEU A 43 17.01 42.51 18.01
N LEU A 44 17.29 41.21 18.15
CA LEU A 44 17.42 40.58 19.45
C LEU A 44 18.80 40.85 20.07
N PRO A 45 18.86 41.05 21.40
CA PRO A 45 20.12 41.17 22.11
C PRO A 45 21.03 39.98 21.80
N HIS A 46 22.32 40.27 21.58
CA HIS A 46 23.37 39.29 21.29
C HIS A 46 23.32 38.64 19.89
N TYR A 47 22.48 39.09 18.96
CA TYR A 47 22.60 38.67 17.56
C TYR A 47 24.00 38.98 16.98
N PRO A 48 24.65 38.08 16.22
CA PRO A 48 24.17 36.78 15.74
C PRO A 48 24.39 35.60 16.70
N ILE A 49 24.98 35.83 17.87
CA ILE A 49 25.32 34.83 18.91
C ILE A 49 24.11 34.58 19.82
N ILE A 50 22.97 34.22 19.22
CA ILE A 50 21.77 33.83 19.96
C ILE A 50 21.50 32.34 19.77
N GLN A 51 21.05 31.67 20.83
CA GLN A 51 20.56 30.32 20.72
C GLN A 51 19.09 30.34 20.33
N VAL A 52 18.74 29.59 19.29
CA VAL A 52 17.38 29.51 18.75
C VAL A 52 16.90 28.06 18.82
N LEU A 53 15.71 27.85 19.37
CA LEU A 53 15.00 26.57 19.43
C LEU A 53 13.74 26.65 18.59
N TRP A 54 13.63 25.76 17.62
CA TRP A 54 12.45 25.68 16.75
C TRP A 54 11.62 24.45 17.08
N LYS A 55 10.31 24.63 17.05
CA LYS A 55 9.37 23.52 17.16
C LYS A 55 8.67 23.31 15.83
N ILE A 56 9.24 22.41 15.03
CA ILE A 56 8.70 22.02 13.74
C ILE A 56 7.58 21.01 14.01
N LYS A 57 6.38 21.29 13.48
CA LYS A 57 5.22 20.42 13.59
C LYS A 57 5.22 19.40 12.46
N HIS A 58 5.46 19.86 11.24
CA HIS A 58 5.54 19.03 10.05
C HIS A 58 6.62 19.57 9.11
N ALA A 59 7.40 18.68 8.51
CA ALA A 59 8.29 19.04 7.41
C ALA A 59 8.33 17.89 6.41
N ILE A 60 8.09 18.21 5.14
CA ILE A 60 8.16 17.27 4.01
C ILE A 60 9.25 17.77 3.10
N PHE A 61 10.20 16.89 2.77
CA PHE A 61 11.33 17.21 1.91
C PHE A 61 11.31 16.27 0.71
N MET A 62 11.67 16.81 -0.45
CA MET A 62 11.98 15.98 -1.61
C MET A 62 13.42 15.46 -1.47
N VAL A 63 13.60 14.14 -1.56
CA VAL A 63 14.93 13.53 -1.45
C VAL A 63 15.73 13.77 -2.72
N PRO A 64 16.93 14.37 -2.67
CA PRO A 64 17.71 14.65 -3.87
C PRO A 64 18.05 13.42 -4.72
N TYR A 65 18.13 13.56 -6.05
CA TYR A 65 18.47 12.43 -6.94
C TYR A 65 19.78 11.75 -6.59
N LYS A 66 20.80 12.49 -6.18
CA LYS A 66 22.09 11.93 -5.71
C LYS A 66 21.96 11.05 -4.45
N ARG A 67 20.80 11.08 -3.79
CA ARG A 67 20.43 10.28 -2.61
C ARG A 67 19.37 9.23 -2.94
N THR A 68 18.82 9.19 -4.16
CA THR A 68 17.95 8.11 -4.61
C THR A 68 18.80 6.93 -5.05
N ILE A 69 18.20 5.74 -5.00
CA ILE A 69 18.84 4.50 -5.44
C ILE A 69 18.00 3.96 -6.59
N GLY A 70 18.64 3.69 -7.72
CA GLY A 70 17.98 3.04 -8.84
C GLY A 70 17.58 1.61 -8.47
N ILE A 71 16.40 1.17 -8.92
CA ILE A 71 15.87 -0.19 -8.67
C ILE A 71 16.54 -1.23 -9.60
N GLU A 72 17.67 -0.90 -10.24
CA GLU A 72 18.39 -1.84 -11.10
C GLU A 72 18.90 -3.03 -10.27
N ARG A 73 18.13 -4.13 -10.29
CA ARG A 73 18.40 -5.38 -9.57
C ARG A 73 19.69 -5.96 -10.09
N SER A 74 20.77 -5.78 -9.34
CA SER A 74 22.09 -6.22 -9.78
C SER A 74 22.22 -7.74 -9.90
N ASN A 75 21.47 -8.58 -9.14
CA ASN A 75 21.66 -10.05 -9.14
C ASN A 75 20.46 -10.90 -8.68
N LEU A 76 19.20 -10.59 -9.02
CA LEU A 76 18.09 -11.53 -8.72
C LEU A 76 17.94 -12.60 -9.83
N PRO A 77 17.60 -13.86 -9.49
CA PRO A 77 17.28 -14.87 -10.48
C PRO A 77 16.12 -14.36 -11.33
N LYS A 78 16.28 -14.42 -12.66
CA LYS A 78 15.24 -14.05 -13.63
C LYS A 78 13.92 -14.74 -13.26
N ASN A 79 12.96 -13.91 -12.86
CA ASN A 79 11.52 -14.12 -12.80
C ASN A 79 11.05 -15.50 -12.28
N VAL A 80 10.37 -15.46 -11.13
CA VAL A 80 9.25 -16.39 -10.92
C VAL A 80 8.33 -16.18 -12.12
N SER A 81 8.13 -17.22 -12.94
CA SER A 81 7.26 -17.14 -14.11
C SER A 81 5.86 -16.74 -13.64
N PHE A 82 5.45 -15.51 -13.92
CA PHE A 82 4.06 -15.12 -13.81
C PHE A 82 3.30 -15.93 -14.86
N GLN A 83 2.58 -16.96 -14.42
CA GLN A 83 1.65 -17.67 -15.27
C GLN A 83 0.44 -16.77 -15.45
N ASP A 84 0.23 -16.26 -16.67
CA ASP A 84 -1.01 -15.58 -17.05
C ASP A 84 -2.18 -16.54 -16.84
N ILE A 85 -3.04 -16.23 -15.88
CA ILE A 85 -4.22 -17.04 -15.59
C ILE A 85 -5.32 -16.66 -16.59
N SER A 86 -5.87 -17.67 -17.27
CA SER A 86 -6.92 -17.52 -18.28
C SER A 86 -8.28 -17.84 -17.68
N SER A 87 -9.11 -16.82 -17.47
CA SER A 87 -10.53 -16.97 -17.11
C SER A 87 -11.44 -16.67 -18.33
N ASN A 88 -12.35 -17.61 -18.65
CA ASN A 88 -13.20 -17.60 -19.85
C ASN A 88 -14.59 -16.96 -19.64
N GLN A 89 -14.86 -16.34 -18.49
CA GLN A 89 -16.19 -15.79 -18.19
C GLN A 89 -16.24 -14.27 -18.44
N LYS A 90 -17.04 -13.84 -19.42
CA LYS A 90 -17.25 -12.42 -19.74
C LYS A 90 -18.18 -11.79 -18.70
N THR A 91 -17.67 -10.87 -17.88
CA THR A 91 -18.47 -10.09 -16.93
C THR A 91 -18.75 -8.70 -17.50
N LYS A 92 -19.95 -8.16 -17.23
CA LYS A 92 -20.31 -6.78 -17.57
C LYS A 92 -19.64 -5.87 -16.54
N PHE A 93 -18.70 -5.04 -16.99
CA PHE A 93 -17.81 -4.24 -16.15
C PHE A 93 -18.07 -2.75 -16.36
N ASN A 94 -18.15 -1.99 -15.27
CA ASN A 94 -18.07 -0.54 -15.27
C ASN A 94 -17.05 -0.12 -14.19
N PRO A 95 -15.85 0.35 -14.56
CA PRO A 95 -14.79 0.74 -13.61
C PRO A 95 -15.06 2.07 -12.91
N LEU A 96 -16.06 2.82 -13.38
CA LEU A 96 -16.23 4.21 -12.99
C LEU A 96 -17.12 4.31 -11.76
N LEU A 97 -16.57 4.91 -10.70
CA LEU A 97 -17.31 5.32 -9.52
C LEU A 97 -18.20 6.51 -9.88
N TYR A 98 -19.47 6.49 -9.45
CA TYR A 98 -20.35 7.64 -9.55
C TYR A 98 -20.35 8.42 -8.24
N GLU A 99 -20.64 9.73 -8.30
CA GLU A 99 -20.73 10.59 -7.11
C GLU A 99 -21.72 10.05 -6.06
N CYS A 100 -22.77 9.33 -6.50
CA CYS A 100 -23.73 8.68 -5.62
C CYS A 100 -23.16 7.45 -4.85
N ASP A 101 -22.00 6.93 -5.25
CA ASP A 101 -21.34 5.80 -4.58
C ASP A 101 -20.55 6.22 -3.33
N ILE A 102 -20.35 7.54 -3.10
CA ILE A 102 -19.61 8.06 -1.93
C ILE A 102 -20.23 7.57 -0.61
N HIS A 103 -21.57 7.50 -0.52
CA HIS A 103 -22.23 6.99 0.68
C HIS A 103 -21.97 5.50 0.92
N LYS A 104 -21.77 4.71 -0.14
CA LYS A 104 -21.40 3.30 -0.03
C LYS A 104 -19.99 3.16 0.54
N LEU A 105 -19.06 4.00 0.08
CA LEU A 105 -17.68 4.03 0.57
C LEU A 105 -17.61 4.36 2.06
N LYS A 106 -18.40 5.33 2.54
CA LYS A 106 -18.44 5.65 3.97
C LYS A 106 -18.95 4.49 4.84
N LEU A 107 -19.97 3.77 4.36
CA LEU A 107 -20.50 2.60 5.06
C LEU A 107 -19.52 1.42 5.07
N ILE A 108 -18.73 1.28 3.99
CA ILE A 108 -17.61 0.33 3.91
C ILE A 108 -16.55 0.67 4.95
N GLU A 109 -16.10 1.93 4.99
CA GLU A 109 -15.07 2.40 5.91
C GLU A 109 -15.45 2.08 7.37
N ASP A 110 -16.67 2.43 7.78
CA ASP A 110 -17.19 2.15 9.12
C ASP A 110 -17.23 0.64 9.44
N THR A 111 -17.56 -0.20 8.45
CA THR A 111 -17.66 -1.65 8.61
C THR A 111 -16.28 -2.32 8.69
N VAL A 112 -15.34 -1.89 7.86
CA VAL A 112 -13.96 -2.42 7.82
C VAL A 112 -13.20 -2.02 9.07
N ASN A 113 -13.29 -0.76 9.49
CA ASN A 113 -12.60 -0.23 10.67
C ASN A 113 -13.04 -0.94 11.96
N LYS A 114 -14.31 -1.37 12.06
CA LYS A 114 -14.80 -2.12 13.22
C LYS A 114 -14.17 -3.51 13.37
N LYS A 115 -13.74 -4.14 12.28
CA LYS A 115 -13.15 -5.50 12.30
C LYS A 115 -11.66 -5.50 12.64
N LEU A 116 -10.99 -4.36 12.54
CA LEU A 116 -9.54 -4.28 12.67
C LEU A 116 -9.10 -4.09 14.13
N THR A 117 -8.78 -5.20 14.82
CA THR A 117 -8.12 -5.17 16.15
C THR A 117 -6.61 -5.39 16.04
N ARG A 118 -5.81 -4.65 16.84
CA ARG A 118 -4.34 -4.43 16.64
C ARG A 118 -3.40 -5.64 16.84
N SER A 119 -3.85 -6.79 17.34
CA SER A 119 -2.96 -7.97 17.52
C SER A 119 -3.06 -8.96 16.36
N ASN A 120 -1.94 -9.63 16.05
CA ASN A 120 -1.83 -10.75 15.10
C ASN A 120 -2.16 -10.43 13.62
N THR A 121 -1.63 -9.33 13.10
CA THR A 121 -1.95 -8.78 11.77
C THR A 121 -1.76 -9.77 10.61
N LEU A 122 -0.60 -10.44 10.54
CA LEU A 122 -0.31 -11.42 9.48
C LEU A 122 -1.21 -12.66 9.57
N GLN A 123 -1.48 -13.16 10.79
CA GLN A 123 -2.37 -14.31 10.98
C GLN A 123 -3.78 -14.01 10.48
N LYS A 124 -4.30 -12.80 10.74
CA LYS A 124 -5.63 -12.38 10.29
C LYS A 124 -5.73 -12.29 8.78
N LEU A 125 -4.70 -11.73 8.13
CA LEU A 125 -4.63 -11.69 6.67
C LEU A 125 -4.66 -13.11 6.08
N LEU A 126 -3.83 -14.03 6.60
CA LEU A 126 -3.80 -15.40 6.10
C LEU A 126 -5.09 -16.17 6.43
N HIS A 127 -5.70 -15.93 7.59
CA HIS A 127 -6.99 -16.50 7.97
C HIS A 127 -8.08 -16.07 6.99
N GLU A 128 -8.14 -14.78 6.65
CA GLU A 128 -9.08 -14.24 5.67
C GLU A 128 -8.92 -14.89 4.30
N VAL A 129 -7.68 -15.03 3.80
CA VAL A 129 -7.42 -15.69 2.52
C VAL A 129 -7.90 -17.15 2.54
N ILE A 130 -7.67 -17.88 3.64
CA ILE A 130 -8.14 -19.27 3.80
C ILE A 130 -9.68 -19.31 3.87
N LYS A 131 -10.30 -18.40 4.62
CA LYS A 131 -11.75 -18.28 4.78
C LYS A 131 -12.44 -18.03 3.45
N ASN A 132 -11.83 -17.23 2.57
CA ASN A 132 -12.32 -16.97 1.22
C ASN A 132 -12.00 -18.09 0.21
N GLY A 133 -11.44 -19.22 0.65
CA GLY A 133 -11.21 -20.41 -0.19
C GLY A 133 -9.85 -20.43 -0.91
N TYR A 134 -8.95 -19.51 -0.60
CA TYR A 134 -7.67 -19.33 -1.31
C TYR A 134 -6.47 -19.90 -0.54
N LEU A 135 -6.65 -20.99 0.21
CA LEU A 135 -5.55 -21.68 0.88
C LEU A 135 -4.44 -22.09 -0.11
N CYS A 136 -4.80 -22.44 -1.35
CA CYS A 136 -3.85 -22.82 -2.40
C CYS A 136 -2.85 -21.71 -2.75
N ASP A 137 -3.17 -20.46 -2.47
CA ASP A 137 -2.29 -19.33 -2.76
C ASP A 137 -1.22 -19.15 -1.68
N LEU A 138 -1.45 -19.75 -0.51
CA LEU A 138 -0.54 -19.70 0.64
C LEU A 138 0.42 -20.90 0.71
N VAL A 139 0.13 -21.97 -0.03
CA VAL A 139 0.84 -23.25 0.03
C VAL A 139 1.15 -23.79 -1.36
N THR A 140 2.28 -24.46 -1.53
CA THR A 140 2.55 -25.19 -2.78
C THR A 140 1.81 -26.53 -2.74
N ILE A 141 0.63 -26.59 -3.39
CA ILE A 141 -0.11 -27.84 -3.55
C ILE A 141 0.11 -28.41 -4.94
N GLN A 142 0.63 -29.63 -5.03
CA GLN A 142 0.58 -30.43 -6.24
C GLN A 142 -0.49 -31.51 -6.05
N TYR A 143 -1.50 -31.54 -6.91
CA TYR A 143 -2.56 -32.54 -6.88
C TYR A 143 -3.00 -32.91 -8.29
N THR A 144 -3.48 -34.14 -8.44
CA THR A 144 -3.95 -34.72 -9.71
C THR A 144 -5.45 -34.69 -9.87
N SER A 145 -6.21 -34.58 -8.78
CA SER A 145 -7.67 -34.51 -8.80
C SER A 145 -8.24 -33.57 -7.75
N GLU A 146 -9.45 -33.05 -8.02
CA GLU A 146 -10.14 -32.10 -7.13
C GLU A 146 -10.51 -32.72 -5.77
N LYS A 147 -10.86 -34.02 -5.75
CA LYS A 147 -11.13 -34.76 -4.50
C LYS A 147 -9.88 -34.92 -3.61
N GLU A 148 -8.70 -35.00 -4.21
CA GLU A 148 -7.43 -35.05 -3.46
C GLU A 148 -7.07 -33.68 -2.89
N LYS A 149 -7.34 -32.61 -3.65
CA LYS A 149 -7.17 -31.22 -3.22
C LYS A 149 -7.93 -30.95 -1.92
N ASP A 150 -9.21 -31.30 -1.86
CA ASP A 150 -10.05 -31.04 -0.68
C ASP A 150 -9.52 -31.77 0.57
N LYS A 151 -9.16 -33.04 0.42
CA LYS A 151 -8.57 -33.84 1.53
C LYS A 151 -7.26 -33.22 2.03
N LEU A 152 -6.42 -32.74 1.11
CA LEU A 152 -5.14 -32.12 1.45
C LEU A 152 -5.33 -30.75 2.11
N CYS A 153 -6.25 -29.93 1.61
CA CYS A 153 -6.65 -28.67 2.23
C CYS A 153 -7.12 -28.87 3.66
N GLU A 154 -7.97 -29.87 3.93
CA GLU A 154 -8.44 -30.17 5.28
C GLU A 154 -7.31 -30.67 6.20
N LYS A 155 -6.34 -31.43 5.67
CA LYS A 155 -5.15 -31.82 6.42
C LYS A 155 -4.29 -30.60 6.78
N ILE A 156 -4.09 -29.69 5.84
CA ILE A 156 -3.30 -28.45 6.06
C ILE A 156 -4.00 -27.56 7.08
N LYS A 157 -5.32 -27.32 6.94
CA LYS A 157 -6.12 -26.54 7.91
C LYS A 157 -5.95 -27.08 9.33
N LYS A 158 -5.98 -28.40 9.52
CA LYS A 158 -5.73 -29.02 10.83
C LYS A 158 -4.30 -28.76 11.33
N GLN A 159 -3.29 -28.87 10.49
CA GLN A 159 -1.89 -28.65 10.87
C GLN A 159 -1.60 -27.20 11.29
N ILE A 160 -2.28 -26.23 10.67
CA ILE A 160 -2.13 -24.80 10.99
C ILE A 160 -3.12 -24.31 12.05
N ASN A 161 -3.90 -25.22 12.67
CA ASN A 161 -4.92 -24.91 13.66
C ASN A 161 -6.00 -23.92 13.16
N TYR A 162 -6.37 -24.02 11.88
CA TYR A 162 -7.40 -23.15 11.30
C TYR A 162 -8.78 -23.48 11.87
N LYS A 163 -9.49 -22.44 12.31
CA LYS A 163 -10.88 -22.49 12.77
C LYS A 163 -11.68 -21.41 12.06
N GLU A 164 -12.65 -21.82 11.24
CA GLU A 164 -13.41 -20.92 10.38
C GLU A 164 -14.18 -19.82 11.15
N LYS A 165 -14.75 -20.18 12.31
CA LYS A 165 -15.54 -19.26 13.14
C LYS A 165 -14.70 -18.42 14.11
N ASP A 166 -13.40 -18.66 14.18
CA ASP A 166 -12.50 -18.01 15.14
C ASP A 166 -11.58 -17.03 14.41
N GLU A 167 -12.11 -15.85 14.09
CA GLU A 167 -11.38 -14.80 13.36
C GLU A 167 -10.20 -14.24 14.15
N ASN A 168 -10.21 -14.39 15.48
CA ASN A 168 -9.09 -14.06 16.37
C ASN A 168 -8.29 -15.29 16.79
N GLY A 169 -8.59 -16.45 16.20
CA GLY A 169 -7.95 -17.71 16.53
C GLY A 169 -6.47 -17.71 16.16
N GLU A 170 -5.68 -18.38 16.98
CA GLU A 170 -4.25 -18.50 16.75
C GLU A 170 -3.95 -19.44 15.57
N LEU A 171 -3.66 -18.85 14.41
CA LEU A 171 -3.20 -19.56 13.23
C LEU A 171 -1.71 -19.88 13.38
N LYS A 172 -1.33 -21.16 13.37
CA LYS A 172 0.07 -21.55 13.50
C LYS A 172 0.84 -21.22 12.23
N LEU A 173 1.66 -20.15 12.28
CA LEU A 173 2.52 -19.75 11.18
C LEU A 173 3.72 -20.68 11.08
N ASN A 174 3.72 -21.56 10.08
CA ASN A 174 4.82 -22.49 9.82
C ASN A 174 5.22 -22.43 8.34
N GLU A 175 6.45 -22.02 8.08
CA GLU A 175 7.01 -21.87 6.72
C GLU A 175 7.19 -23.20 5.97
N SER A 176 7.26 -24.33 6.68
CA SER A 176 7.28 -25.65 6.04
C SER A 176 5.92 -26.03 5.45
N ILE A 177 4.84 -25.39 5.92
CA ILE A 177 3.47 -25.62 5.47
C ILE A 177 3.04 -24.47 4.56
N LEU A 178 3.04 -23.24 5.10
CA LEU A 178 2.69 -22.00 4.42
C LEU A 178 3.91 -21.47 3.66
N THR A 179 4.10 -21.94 2.43
CA THR A 179 5.26 -21.62 1.59
C THR A 179 5.36 -20.13 1.28
N ILE A 180 4.24 -19.41 1.28
CA ILE A 180 4.22 -17.94 1.15
C ILE A 180 5.10 -17.26 2.20
N LEU A 181 5.22 -17.81 3.41
CA LEU A 181 6.07 -17.24 4.46
C LEU A 181 7.55 -17.23 4.07
N LYS A 182 8.00 -18.17 3.23
CA LYS A 182 9.37 -18.17 2.69
C LYS A 182 9.56 -17.04 1.69
N GLU A 183 8.62 -16.86 0.77
CA GLU A 183 8.61 -15.75 -0.19
C GLU A 183 8.64 -14.40 0.55
N LEU A 184 7.84 -14.26 1.61
CA LEU A 184 7.82 -13.07 2.45
C LEU A 184 9.15 -12.78 3.11
N LYS A 185 9.79 -13.79 3.72
CA LYS A 185 11.10 -13.61 4.36
C LYS A 185 12.17 -13.19 3.37
N ILE A 186 12.17 -13.79 2.17
CA ILE A 186 13.12 -13.43 1.11
C ILE A 186 12.93 -11.95 0.73
N LEU A 187 11.69 -11.52 0.45
CA LEU A 187 11.41 -10.13 0.09
C LEU A 187 11.64 -9.15 1.24
N TYR A 188 11.32 -9.55 2.47
CA TYR A 188 11.55 -8.72 3.64
C TYR A 188 13.03 -8.46 3.86
N HIS A 189 13.89 -9.45 3.61
CA HIS A 189 15.34 -9.33 3.73
C HIS A 189 16.04 -8.94 2.41
N ASP A 190 15.30 -8.58 1.38
CA ASP A 190 15.86 -8.11 0.10
C ASP A 190 16.67 -6.82 0.31
N ASP A 191 17.78 -6.69 -0.41
CA ASP A 191 18.68 -5.54 -0.27
C ASP A 191 17.97 -4.21 -0.62
N ILE A 192 17.02 -4.21 -1.54
CA ILE A 192 16.24 -3.01 -1.88
C ILE A 192 15.37 -2.61 -0.68
N HIS A 193 14.64 -3.57 -0.09
CA HIS A 193 13.80 -3.30 1.08
C HIS A 193 14.63 -2.84 2.29
N LYS A 194 15.82 -3.43 2.48
CA LYS A 194 16.79 -3.00 3.49
C LYS A 194 17.29 -1.57 3.24
N GLN A 195 17.59 -1.22 1.99
CA GLN A 195 18.03 0.12 1.61
C GLN A 195 16.94 1.17 1.82
N MET A 196 15.67 0.80 1.62
CA MET A 196 14.52 1.66 1.96
C MET A 196 14.36 1.87 3.48
N GLY A 197 15.06 1.10 4.32
CA GLY A 197 14.97 1.18 5.78
C GLY A 197 13.88 0.28 6.39
N TYR A 198 13.51 -0.81 5.72
CA TYR A 198 12.41 -1.71 6.11
C TYR A 198 11.05 -1.01 6.33
N PRO A 199 10.60 -0.15 5.39
CA PRO A 199 9.34 0.59 5.55
C PRO A 199 8.12 -0.34 5.58
N LEU A 200 8.19 -1.51 4.95
CA LEU A 200 7.10 -2.47 4.90
C LEU A 200 7.27 -3.59 5.93
N GLN A 201 6.20 -3.87 6.66
CA GLN A 201 6.13 -5.04 7.55
C GLN A 201 5.77 -6.29 6.75
N LEU A 202 5.96 -7.49 7.32
CA LEU A 202 5.67 -8.77 6.64
C LEU A 202 4.24 -8.86 6.08
N TYR A 203 3.26 -8.30 6.77
CA TYR A 203 1.86 -8.31 6.33
C TYR A 203 1.59 -7.32 5.19
N HIS A 204 2.33 -6.20 5.11
CA HIS A 204 2.28 -5.29 3.96
C HIS A 204 2.83 -6.00 2.70
N ILE A 205 4.00 -6.62 2.82
CA ILE A 205 4.60 -7.41 1.72
C ILE A 205 3.67 -8.56 1.32
N CYS A 206 3.01 -9.20 2.29
CA CYS A 206 2.03 -10.25 2.00
C CYS A 206 0.81 -9.77 1.25
N ALA A 207 0.27 -8.60 1.60
CA ALA A 207 -0.85 -8.02 0.86
C ALA A 207 -0.46 -7.73 -0.60
N ILE A 208 0.73 -7.13 -0.82
CA ILE A 208 1.25 -6.87 -2.17
C ILE A 208 1.46 -8.18 -2.94
N LEU A 209 2.05 -9.21 -2.32
CA LEU A 209 2.24 -10.51 -2.98
C LEU A 209 0.93 -11.17 -3.39
N LEU A 210 -0.07 -11.15 -2.50
CA LEU A 210 -1.40 -11.71 -2.77
C LEU A 210 -2.07 -10.96 -3.91
N TYR A 211 -1.94 -9.63 -3.95
CA TYR A 211 -2.51 -8.79 -5.00
C TYR A 211 -1.80 -8.99 -6.35
N CYS A 212 -0.47 -8.94 -6.40
CA CYS A 212 0.28 -8.95 -7.66
C CYS A 212 0.53 -10.35 -8.21
N GLY A 213 0.61 -11.37 -7.36
CA GLY A 213 1.20 -12.67 -7.72
C GLY A 213 0.32 -13.89 -7.49
N LYS A 214 -0.88 -13.74 -6.92
CA LYS A 214 -1.72 -14.88 -6.54
C LYS A 214 -3.14 -14.81 -7.14
N PRO A 215 -3.75 -15.96 -7.47
CA PRO A 215 -5.11 -16.05 -8.04
C PRO A 215 -6.20 -15.35 -7.22
N CYS A 216 -6.06 -15.26 -5.90
CA CYS A 216 -7.04 -14.59 -5.03
C CYS A 216 -7.31 -13.15 -5.43
N ASN A 217 -6.35 -12.48 -6.08
CA ASN A 217 -6.54 -11.12 -6.57
C ASN A 217 -7.73 -10.98 -7.52
N GLU A 218 -8.00 -11.96 -8.39
CA GLU A 218 -9.12 -11.87 -9.33
C GLU A 218 -10.45 -11.69 -8.58
N LYS A 219 -10.64 -12.49 -7.53
CA LYS A 219 -11.85 -12.43 -6.71
C LYS A 219 -11.85 -11.24 -5.76
N PHE A 220 -10.71 -10.91 -5.18
CA PHE A 220 -10.54 -9.68 -4.40
C PHE A 220 -10.97 -8.47 -5.24
N SER A 221 -10.34 -8.25 -6.39
CA SER A 221 -10.64 -7.14 -7.32
C SER A 221 -12.10 -7.14 -7.74
N TYR A 222 -12.67 -8.31 -8.08
CA TYR A 222 -14.09 -8.41 -8.42
C TYR A 222 -15.01 -7.99 -7.25
N ASP A 223 -14.69 -8.39 -6.03
CA ASP A 223 -15.45 -8.01 -4.85
C ASP A 223 -15.29 -6.51 -4.52
N GLN A 224 -14.11 -5.93 -4.71
CA GLN A 224 -13.86 -4.49 -4.56
C GLN A 224 -14.74 -3.66 -5.52
N ILE A 225 -14.79 -4.04 -6.80
CA ILE A 225 -15.64 -3.39 -7.82
C ILE A 225 -17.12 -3.43 -7.42
N LEU A 226 -17.55 -4.50 -6.76
CA LEU A 226 -18.93 -4.65 -6.29
C LEU A 226 -19.18 -4.07 -4.90
N PHE A 227 -18.25 -3.27 -4.36
CA PHE A 227 -18.32 -2.68 -3.01
C PHE A 227 -18.45 -3.72 -1.89
N ARG A 228 -17.88 -4.93 -2.09
CA ARG A 228 -17.88 -6.05 -1.13
C ARG A 228 -16.59 -6.14 -0.33
N HIS A 229 -16.04 -4.99 0.06
CA HIS A 229 -14.81 -4.86 0.87
C HIS A 229 -14.87 -5.64 2.19
N HIS A 230 -16.06 -5.82 2.74
CA HIS A 230 -16.27 -6.58 3.99
C HIS A 230 -15.89 -8.07 3.90
N ASN A 231 -15.69 -8.61 2.69
CA ASN A 231 -15.15 -9.95 2.44
C ASN A 231 -13.62 -9.99 2.60
N TRP A 232 -12.95 -8.86 2.40
CA TRP A 232 -11.49 -8.73 2.38
C TRP A 232 -10.97 -7.59 3.28
N PRO A 233 -11.51 -7.38 4.49
CA PRO A 233 -11.15 -6.23 5.33
C PRO A 233 -9.65 -6.14 5.64
N PHE A 234 -8.93 -7.25 5.77
CA PHE A 234 -7.51 -7.26 6.08
C PHE A 234 -6.65 -7.07 4.84
N LEU A 235 -6.93 -7.79 3.74
CA LEU A 235 -6.19 -7.63 2.50
C LEU A 235 -6.31 -6.21 1.95
N ASP A 236 -7.54 -5.66 1.93
CA ASP A 236 -7.81 -4.30 1.48
C ASP A 236 -7.04 -3.27 2.32
N TYR A 237 -7.21 -3.33 3.65
CA TYR A 237 -6.53 -2.42 4.56
C TYR A 237 -5.00 -2.50 4.46
N TYR A 238 -4.40 -3.70 4.50
CA TYR A 238 -2.95 -3.82 4.46
C TYR A 238 -2.36 -3.48 3.08
N LEU A 239 -3.11 -3.69 2.00
CA LEU A 239 -2.69 -3.26 0.66
C LEU A 239 -2.69 -1.73 0.57
N TYR A 240 -3.76 -1.08 1.02
CA TYR A 240 -3.85 0.37 1.12
C TYR A 240 -2.67 0.95 1.91
N ASN A 241 -2.43 0.46 3.13
CA ASN A 241 -1.32 0.95 3.96
C ASN A 241 0.04 0.70 3.29
N ALA A 242 0.22 -0.43 2.61
CA ALA A 242 1.46 -0.72 1.92
C ALA A 242 1.72 0.27 0.77
N ILE A 243 0.68 0.59 -0.01
CA ILE A 243 0.74 1.58 -1.10
C ILE A 243 0.99 2.98 -0.54
N GLU A 244 0.33 3.36 0.55
CA GLU A 244 0.54 4.65 1.22
C GLU A 244 1.98 4.80 1.72
N ILE A 245 2.52 3.77 2.38
CA ILE A 245 3.91 3.79 2.83
C ILE A 245 4.86 3.88 1.64
N LEU A 246 4.68 3.04 0.61
CA LEU A 246 5.53 3.11 -0.58
C LEU A 246 5.44 4.48 -1.25
N HIS A 247 4.25 5.07 -1.33
CA HIS A 247 4.06 6.41 -1.85
C HIS A 247 4.92 7.45 -1.12
N LEU A 248 5.07 7.35 0.19
CA LEU A 248 5.91 8.28 0.97
C LEU A 248 7.42 8.08 0.74
N HIS A 249 7.82 6.90 0.27
CA HIS A 249 9.23 6.52 0.09
C HIS A 249 9.70 6.53 -1.37
N GLU A 250 8.78 6.47 -2.32
CA GLU A 250 9.07 6.51 -3.76
C GLU A 250 9.06 7.95 -4.28
N ARG A 251 10.14 8.34 -4.95
CA ARG A 251 10.17 9.59 -5.71
C ARG A 251 9.29 9.44 -6.94
N ARG A 252 8.22 10.22 -7.02
CA ARG A 252 7.33 10.28 -8.19
C ARG A 252 7.87 11.30 -9.18
N GLU A 253 8.48 10.83 -10.24
CA GLU A 253 8.67 11.66 -11.42
C GLU A 253 7.35 11.74 -12.19
N GLU A 254 7.09 12.86 -12.85
CA GLU A 254 6.17 12.89 -13.99
C GLU A 254 6.80 12.05 -15.11
N SER A 255 6.72 10.73 -14.98
CA SER A 255 6.98 9.84 -16.09
C SER A 255 5.77 9.96 -17.02
N GLU A 256 5.99 10.36 -18.27
CA GLU A 256 5.04 10.14 -19.37
C GLU A 256 4.96 8.63 -19.67
N MET A 257 4.64 7.83 -18.67
CA MET A 257 4.38 6.42 -18.84
C MET A 257 2.89 6.28 -19.09
N GLU A 258 2.54 6.04 -20.35
CA GLU A 258 1.21 5.61 -20.72
C GLU A 258 0.97 4.22 -20.11
N LEU A 259 0.24 4.19 -18.99
CA LEU A 259 -0.19 2.96 -18.36
C LEU A 259 -1.40 2.40 -19.11
N TYR A 260 -1.15 1.43 -19.98
CA TYR A 260 -2.22 0.68 -20.62
C TYR A 260 -2.69 -0.45 -19.70
N CYS A 261 -3.83 -0.29 -19.06
CA CYS A 261 -4.54 -1.41 -18.43
C CYS A 261 -5.49 -2.04 -19.46
N GLY A 262 -5.07 -3.17 -20.04
CA GLY A 262 -5.93 -3.97 -20.90
C GLY A 262 -7.01 -4.66 -20.07
N LEU A 263 -8.25 -4.18 -20.14
CA LEU A 263 -9.38 -4.86 -19.52
C LEU A 263 -9.74 -6.11 -20.35
N LYS A 264 -9.11 -7.23 -20.02
CA LYS A 264 -9.35 -8.52 -20.68
C LYS A 264 -10.83 -8.87 -20.58
N ASN A 265 -11.47 -9.11 -21.73
CA ASN A 265 -12.88 -9.51 -21.85
C ASN A 265 -13.93 -8.48 -21.42
N VAL A 266 -13.55 -7.20 -21.24
CA VAL A 266 -14.51 -6.12 -21.00
C VAL A 266 -14.89 -5.45 -22.31
N ARG A 267 -16.20 -5.31 -22.55
CA ARG A 267 -16.73 -4.49 -23.65
C ARG A 267 -17.22 -3.17 -23.07
N LEU A 268 -16.47 -2.10 -23.31
CA LEU A 268 -16.89 -0.74 -22.96
C LEU A 268 -18.00 -0.32 -23.93
N GLU A 269 -19.17 0.04 -23.41
CA GLU A 269 -20.36 0.37 -24.22
C GLU A 269 -20.20 1.72 -24.94
N ASN A 270 -19.51 2.68 -24.31
CA ASN A 270 -19.29 4.01 -24.90
C ASN A 270 -17.88 4.54 -24.60
N ILE A 271 -16.96 4.37 -25.55
CA ILE A 271 -15.57 4.87 -25.44
C ILE A 271 -15.54 6.40 -25.35
N SER A 272 -16.54 7.10 -25.91
CA SER A 272 -16.60 8.58 -25.90
C SER A 272 -16.88 9.19 -24.53
N GLU A 273 -17.34 8.40 -23.57
CA GLU A 273 -17.54 8.83 -22.17
C GLU A 273 -16.26 8.66 -21.33
N ILE A 274 -15.25 7.95 -21.85
CA ILE A 274 -14.00 7.72 -21.15
C ILE A 274 -13.11 8.95 -21.35
N LYS A 275 -12.93 9.71 -20.28
CA LYS A 275 -11.98 10.83 -20.24
C LYS A 275 -10.66 10.32 -19.68
N SER A 276 -9.56 10.76 -20.27
CA SER A 276 -8.25 10.69 -19.62
C SER A 276 -8.35 11.41 -18.28
N GLY A 277 -8.14 10.68 -17.20
CA GLY A 277 -8.14 11.20 -15.83
C GLY A 277 -6.91 10.70 -15.09
N PHE A 278 -6.60 11.34 -13.96
CA PHE A 278 -5.56 10.85 -13.05
C PHE A 278 -6.03 9.56 -12.37
N PHE A 279 -5.10 8.67 -12.04
CA PHE A 279 -5.40 7.59 -11.09
C PHE A 279 -5.77 8.24 -9.75
N ILE A 280 -7.01 8.02 -9.31
CA ILE A 280 -7.49 8.46 -8.01
C ILE A 280 -7.43 7.25 -7.09
N SER A 281 -6.47 7.20 -6.16
CA SER A 281 -6.58 6.34 -4.99
C SER A 281 -7.31 7.11 -3.91
N HIS A 282 -8.46 6.61 -3.46
CA HIS A 282 -9.07 7.06 -2.22
C HIS A 282 -8.46 6.31 -1.03
#